data_AF-A0A932MAY1-F1
#
_entry.id   AF-A0A932MAY1-F1
#
_cell.length_a   1.000
_cell.length_b   1.000
_cell.length_c   1.000
_cell.angle_alpha   90.00
_cell.angle_beta   90.00
_cell.angle_gamma   90.00
#
_symmetry.space_group_name_H-M   'P 1'
#
loop_
_entity.id
_entity.type
_entity.pdbx_description
1 polymer ?
#
loop_
_entity_poly.entity_id
_entity_poly.type
_entity_poly.pdbx_seq_one_letter_code
_entity_poly.pdbx_strand_id
1 'polypeptide(L)'
;MKRKEDPRLLTGRGNFVDDFKLPQMVHMAVLRSPHAHAKIVKTDISKARRAKGILAVFTSAALGHYNRSFPLLVPHPALRAVTPRPLAEDRVRYVGEPVAVVVANTRALAEDALEKVEIDYDPLPVVVYPEKSLEQEGPIVHESIRNNLAAHLSQSSGDVEQAMKQADLVVRERFFLQRGSGQSVEGRAILAGYEPRIGTFTVWAATQAPHLHRRMLAELFSCGEEKIHVIVPDVGGGFGPKGIFYPEDFLVPYLSYRLSRPVKWVEDRREHFLSSVHEREQIHEVELALRKDGTFLAFRGHVIVDMGAYVPWGIIVPSVTLSSLLGPYRIPNFHLEAKAVYSNKVPIGQLRGAGRPQAVFVTERIVDIAAAQLRMDRDAIRFKNLVQPGFVMSRRRDGKRDITSAWVWLVLLRHQD
;
A
#
# COMPACT_ATOMS: atom_id res chain seq x y z
N MET A 1 1.20 21.14 28.06
CA MET A 1 2.61 20.73 28.08
C MET A 1 3.21 21.03 26.72
N LYS A 2 4.41 21.64 26.63
CA LYS A 2 5.11 21.86 25.35
C LYS A 2 5.78 20.55 24.90
N ARG A 3 5.99 20.36 23.59
CA ARG A 3 6.60 19.12 23.07
C ARG A 3 8.10 19.10 23.40
N LYS A 4 8.65 17.92 23.67
CA LYS A 4 10.06 17.77 24.09
C LYS A 4 11.02 17.78 22.91
N GLU A 5 10.54 17.40 21.74
CA GLU A 5 11.27 17.35 20.49
C GLU A 5 11.40 18.73 19.80
N ASP A 6 10.57 19.71 20.15
CA ASP A 6 10.54 21.04 19.53
C ASP A 6 11.91 21.73 19.50
N PRO A 7 12.70 21.80 20.61
CA PRO A 7 13.93 22.58 20.62
C PRO A 7 14.94 22.15 19.56
N ARG A 8 15.07 20.85 19.28
CA ARG A 8 16.00 20.36 18.25
C ARG A 8 15.45 20.51 16.83
N LEU A 9 14.14 20.34 16.64
CA LEU A 9 13.50 20.50 15.32
C LEU A 9 13.44 21.97 14.86
N LEU A 10 13.28 22.91 15.79
CA LEU A 10 13.20 24.35 15.50
C LEU A 10 14.56 25.02 15.29
N THR A 11 15.68 24.32 15.58
CA THR A 11 17.03 24.88 15.53
C THR A 11 17.93 24.22 14.49
N GLY A 12 17.35 23.46 13.56
CA GLY A 12 18.12 22.73 12.54
C GLY A 12 18.96 21.59 13.12
N ARG A 13 18.58 21.05 14.29
CA ARG A 13 19.24 19.95 14.99
C ARG A 13 18.39 18.67 14.99
N GLY A 14 17.42 18.59 14.08
CA GLY A 14 16.80 17.31 13.72
C GLY A 14 17.84 16.41 13.06
N ASN A 15 17.65 15.10 13.15
CA ASN A 15 18.46 14.11 12.47
C ASN A 15 17.52 13.32 11.56
N PHE A 16 17.47 13.65 10.29
CA PHE A 16 16.76 12.87 9.27
C PHE A 16 17.75 11.95 8.55
N VAL A 17 17.26 10.95 7.80
CA VAL A 17 18.16 9.97 7.17
C VAL A 17 19.17 10.62 6.23
N ASP A 18 18.77 11.68 5.51
CA ASP A 18 19.67 12.36 4.58
C ASP A 18 20.73 13.22 5.29
N ASP A 19 20.56 13.55 6.57
CA ASP A 19 21.55 14.32 7.33
C ASP A 19 22.80 13.49 7.68
N PHE A 20 22.66 12.16 7.73
CA PHE A 20 23.78 11.28 8.08
C PHE A 20 24.85 11.25 6.99
N LYS A 21 26.12 11.32 7.40
CA LYS A 21 27.29 11.12 6.54
C LYS A 21 28.18 10.07 7.19
N LEU A 22 28.44 8.98 6.47
CA LEU A 22 29.34 7.93 6.90
C LEU A 22 30.63 7.95 6.06
N PRO A 23 31.78 7.54 6.63
CA PRO A 23 33.01 7.39 5.86
C PRO A 23 32.80 6.52 4.62
N GLN A 24 33.32 6.96 3.48
CA GLN A 24 33.25 6.25 2.19
C GLN A 24 31.82 5.97 1.70
N MET A 25 30.81 6.66 2.23
CA MET A 25 29.43 6.53 1.77
C MET A 25 29.29 6.82 0.27
N VAL A 26 28.43 6.05 -0.39
CA VAL A 26 28.09 6.18 -1.82
C VAL A 26 26.58 6.33 -1.97
N HIS A 27 26.14 6.73 -3.16
CA HIS A 27 24.76 7.02 -3.46
C HIS A 27 24.21 6.07 -4.50
N MET A 28 23.02 5.52 -4.24
CA MET A 28 22.24 4.76 -5.21
C MET A 28 21.24 5.68 -5.91
N ALA A 29 21.07 5.50 -7.22
CA ALA A 29 19.95 6.01 -7.99
C ALA A 29 19.23 4.84 -8.69
N VAL A 30 17.92 4.97 -8.92
CA VAL A 30 17.05 3.90 -9.42
C VAL A 30 16.53 4.24 -10.80
N LEU A 31 16.80 3.40 -11.79
CA LEU A 31 16.16 3.49 -13.10
C LEU A 31 14.77 2.86 -13.00
N ARG A 32 13.75 3.66 -13.31
CA ARG A 32 12.35 3.27 -13.23
C ARG A 32 11.74 3.11 -14.62
N SER A 33 10.81 2.18 -14.73
CA SER A 33 10.12 1.93 -15.99
C SER A 33 9.31 3.14 -16.45
N PRO A 34 9.40 3.53 -17.74
CA PRO A 34 8.50 4.49 -18.34
C PRO A 34 7.18 3.85 -18.83
N HIS A 35 7.04 2.52 -18.76
CA HIS A 35 5.89 1.79 -19.30
C HIS A 35 4.97 1.25 -18.19
N ALA A 36 3.66 1.33 -18.42
CA ALA A 36 2.68 0.73 -17.53
C ALA A 36 2.64 -0.81 -17.64
N HIS A 37 2.97 -1.36 -18.81
CA HIS A 37 3.12 -2.80 -19.00
C HIS A 37 4.01 -3.05 -20.22
N ALA A 38 5.12 -3.78 -20.06
CA ALA A 38 6.00 -4.15 -21.16
C ALA A 38 6.90 -5.32 -20.79
N LYS A 39 7.26 -6.18 -21.75
CA LYS A 39 8.37 -7.12 -21.57
C LYS A 39 9.70 -6.37 -21.63
N ILE A 40 10.67 -6.83 -20.85
CA ILE A 40 12.06 -6.37 -20.95
C ILE A 40 12.76 -7.31 -21.93
N VAL A 41 13.04 -6.81 -23.14
CA VAL A 41 13.64 -7.60 -24.23
C VAL A 41 15.16 -7.66 -24.06
N LYS A 42 15.77 -6.51 -23.78
CA LYS A 42 17.22 -6.38 -23.65
C LYS A 42 17.56 -5.24 -22.70
N THR A 43 18.71 -5.38 -22.03
CA THR A 43 19.26 -4.33 -21.16
C THR A 43 20.75 -4.17 -21.45
N ASP A 44 21.17 -2.97 -21.84
CA ASP A 44 22.58 -2.58 -21.98
C ASP A 44 22.97 -1.56 -20.92
N ILE A 45 23.89 -1.99 -20.05
CA ILE A 45 24.45 -1.18 -18.95
C ILE A 45 25.92 -0.80 -19.21
N SER A 46 26.44 -1.10 -20.39
CA SER A 46 27.87 -1.00 -20.69
C SER A 46 28.37 0.45 -20.68
N LYS A 47 27.58 1.39 -21.21
CA LYS A 47 27.88 2.83 -21.19
C LYS A 47 27.86 3.39 -19.77
N ALA A 48 26.83 3.07 -18.99
CA ALA A 48 26.71 3.47 -17.59
C ALA A 48 27.88 2.94 -16.74
N ARG A 49 28.25 1.66 -16.89
CA ARG A 49 29.37 1.03 -16.16
C ARG A 49 30.73 1.68 -16.43
N ARG A 50 30.97 2.18 -17.65
CA ARG A 50 32.23 2.84 -18.02
C ARG A 50 32.27 4.33 -17.65
N ALA A 51 31.16 4.90 -17.19
CA ALA A 51 31.12 6.31 -16.85
C ALA A 51 31.99 6.63 -15.62
N LYS A 52 32.66 7.77 -15.66
CA LYS A 52 33.56 8.21 -14.58
C LYS A 52 32.78 8.39 -13.28
N GLY A 53 33.29 7.82 -12.19
CA GLY A 53 32.71 7.96 -10.85
C GLY A 53 31.59 6.97 -10.52
N ILE A 54 31.26 6.05 -11.45
CA ILE A 54 30.33 4.95 -11.23
C ILE A 54 31.08 3.76 -10.63
N LEU A 55 30.55 3.23 -9.53
CA LEU A 55 31.11 2.08 -8.84
C LEU A 55 30.46 0.79 -9.32
N ALA A 56 29.15 0.82 -9.54
CA ALA A 56 28.42 -0.35 -9.99
C ALA A 56 27.10 0.00 -10.67
N VAL A 57 26.66 -0.90 -11.53
CA VAL A 57 25.33 -0.90 -12.15
C VAL A 57 24.77 -2.31 -12.05
N PHE A 58 23.61 -2.43 -11.42
CA PHE A 58 22.93 -3.71 -11.18
C PHE A 58 21.58 -3.75 -11.90
N THR A 59 21.32 -4.87 -12.54
CA THR A 59 20.00 -5.30 -13.05
C THR A 59 19.55 -6.52 -12.26
N SER A 60 18.31 -6.96 -12.47
CA SER A 60 17.77 -8.21 -11.90
C SER A 60 18.74 -9.40 -11.99
N ALA A 61 19.39 -9.59 -13.14
CA ALA A 61 20.35 -10.67 -13.36
C ALA A 61 21.55 -10.64 -12.39
N ALA A 62 22.01 -9.45 -11.98
CA ALA A 62 23.15 -9.29 -11.07
C ALA A 62 22.80 -9.63 -9.61
N LEU A 63 21.52 -9.71 -9.27
CA LEU A 63 21.03 -10.06 -7.93
C LEU A 63 20.95 -11.58 -7.73
N GLY A 64 20.85 -12.38 -8.80
CA GLY A 64 20.73 -13.84 -8.72
C GLY A 64 19.55 -14.27 -7.84
N HIS A 65 19.78 -15.20 -6.91
CA HIS A 65 18.74 -15.72 -6.01
C HIS A 65 18.08 -14.66 -5.10
N TYR A 66 18.72 -13.50 -4.92
CA TYR A 66 18.14 -12.39 -4.17
C TYR A 66 17.03 -11.67 -4.93
N ASN A 67 16.95 -11.80 -6.26
CA ASN A 67 15.86 -11.19 -7.05
C ASN A 67 14.57 -12.03 -7.01
N ARG A 68 14.13 -12.38 -5.80
CA ARG A 68 12.89 -13.11 -5.54
C ARG A 68 11.80 -12.16 -5.03
N SER A 69 10.54 -12.60 -5.14
CA SER A 69 9.41 -11.83 -4.60
C SER A 69 9.55 -11.68 -3.09
N PHE A 70 9.18 -10.51 -2.58
CA PHE A 70 9.22 -10.23 -1.15
C PHE A 70 8.17 -11.06 -0.40
N PRO A 71 8.43 -11.41 0.87
CA PRO A 71 7.43 -12.02 1.73
C PRO A 71 6.16 -11.18 1.81
N LEU A 72 5.00 -11.84 1.78
CA LEU A 72 3.71 -11.19 1.97
C LEU A 72 3.55 -10.81 3.45
N LEU A 73 3.34 -9.51 3.71
CA LEU A 73 3.30 -9.00 5.08
C LEU A 73 2.11 -9.52 5.90
N VAL A 74 0.92 -9.55 5.29
CA VAL A 74 -0.30 -10.04 5.94
C VAL A 74 -1.00 -11.03 5.01
N PRO A 75 -0.82 -12.35 5.23
CA PRO A 75 -1.51 -13.37 4.44
C PRO A 75 -3.00 -13.40 4.75
N HIS A 76 -3.80 -13.79 3.76
CA HIS A 76 -5.24 -13.99 3.91
C HIS A 76 -5.72 -15.12 2.99
N PRO A 77 -6.61 -16.03 3.44
CA PRO A 77 -7.04 -17.18 2.63
C PRO A 77 -7.71 -16.80 1.31
N ALA A 78 -8.43 -15.68 1.26
CA ALA A 78 -9.08 -15.18 0.04
C ALA A 78 -8.13 -14.45 -0.93
N LEU A 79 -6.86 -14.25 -0.56
CA LEU A 79 -5.90 -13.45 -1.34
C LEU A 79 -5.04 -14.34 -2.25
N ARG A 80 -5.10 -14.05 -3.54
CA ARG A 80 -4.16 -14.53 -4.56
C ARG A 80 -3.03 -13.51 -4.68
N ALA A 81 -2.01 -13.67 -3.86
CA ALA A 81 -0.96 -12.66 -3.71
C ALA A 81 0.09 -12.73 -4.82
N VAL A 82 0.44 -11.57 -5.36
CA VAL A 82 1.71 -11.34 -6.05
C VAL A 82 2.38 -10.14 -5.39
N THR A 83 3.57 -10.34 -4.86
CA THR A 83 4.37 -9.31 -4.19
C THR A 83 5.49 -8.79 -5.10
N PRO A 84 5.95 -7.54 -4.88
CA PRO A 84 7.06 -6.99 -5.64
C PRO A 84 8.35 -7.78 -5.42
N ARG A 85 9.32 -7.54 -6.28
CA ARG A 85 10.71 -8.02 -6.19
C ARG A 85 11.66 -6.83 -6.28
N PRO A 86 12.96 -6.97 -5.94
CA PRO A 86 13.90 -5.85 -5.95
C PRO A 86 13.99 -5.13 -7.30
N LEU A 87 14.15 -5.85 -8.40
CA LEU A 87 14.18 -5.29 -9.75
C LEU A 87 13.32 -6.14 -10.69
N ALA A 88 12.60 -5.46 -11.58
CA ALA A 88 11.87 -6.10 -12.66
C ALA A 88 12.82 -6.98 -13.49
N GLU A 89 12.39 -8.20 -13.80
CA GLU A 89 13.21 -9.19 -14.50
C GLU A 89 12.71 -9.40 -15.93
N ASP A 90 11.51 -9.96 -16.06
CA ASP A 90 10.91 -10.35 -17.33
C ASP A 90 10.03 -9.24 -17.94
N ARG A 91 9.34 -8.51 -17.06
CA ARG A 91 8.40 -7.46 -17.46
C ARG A 91 8.23 -6.43 -16.36
N VAL A 92 7.80 -5.25 -16.78
CA VAL A 92 7.33 -4.15 -15.95
C VAL A 92 5.81 -4.11 -15.99
N ARG A 93 5.16 -3.74 -14.88
CA ARG A 93 3.72 -3.82 -14.63
C ARG A 93 3.14 -2.48 -14.15
N TYR A 94 3.95 -1.45 -13.94
CA TYR A 94 3.50 -0.08 -13.73
C TYR A 94 4.61 0.93 -14.06
N VAL A 95 4.21 2.15 -14.44
CA VAL A 95 5.15 3.28 -14.61
C VAL A 95 5.75 3.61 -13.26
N GLY A 96 7.07 3.56 -13.14
CA GLY A 96 7.77 3.75 -11.86
C GLY A 96 8.41 2.48 -11.28
N GLU A 97 8.14 1.30 -11.86
CA GLU A 97 8.72 0.04 -11.38
C GLU A 97 10.24 0.01 -11.54
N PRO A 98 11.01 -0.37 -10.51
CA PRO A 98 12.47 -0.33 -10.58
C PRO A 98 13.01 -1.45 -11.49
N VAL A 99 13.95 -1.10 -12.38
CA VAL A 99 14.50 -2.01 -13.40
C VAL A 99 16.01 -2.16 -13.29
N ALA A 100 16.70 -1.08 -12.93
CA ALA A 100 18.13 -1.11 -12.65
C ALA A 100 18.48 -0.11 -11.55
N VAL A 101 19.67 -0.27 -10.96
CA VAL A 101 20.24 0.71 -10.02
C VAL A 101 21.67 1.03 -10.40
N VAL A 102 22.06 2.28 -10.16
CA VAL A 102 23.42 2.80 -10.34
C VAL A 102 23.94 3.27 -8.99
N VAL A 103 25.20 2.95 -8.69
CA VAL A 103 25.89 3.40 -7.47
C VAL A 103 27.09 4.26 -7.84
N ALA A 104 27.18 5.46 -7.27
CA ALA A 104 28.25 6.43 -7.53
C ALA A 104 28.70 7.15 -6.25
N ASN A 105 29.82 7.88 -6.31
CA ASN A 105 30.30 8.66 -5.15
C ASN A 105 29.38 9.84 -4.78
N THR A 106 28.53 10.31 -5.71
CA THR A 106 27.54 11.35 -5.45
C THR A 106 26.21 10.97 -6.10
N ARG A 107 25.11 11.53 -5.56
CA ARG A 107 23.77 11.35 -6.13
C ARG A 107 23.71 11.80 -7.59
N ALA A 108 24.22 12.99 -7.91
CA ALA A 108 24.20 13.54 -9.27
C ALA A 108 24.89 12.61 -10.28
N LEU A 109 26.06 12.06 -9.94
CA LEU A 109 26.75 11.11 -10.83
C LEU A 109 25.94 9.82 -11.04
N ALA A 110 25.25 9.34 -10.01
CA ALA A 110 24.40 8.16 -10.14
C ALA A 110 23.21 8.44 -11.07
N GLU A 111 22.58 9.60 -10.94
CA GLU A 111 21.47 10.05 -11.79
C GLU A 111 21.91 10.26 -13.26
N ASP A 112 23.02 10.96 -13.52
CA ASP A 112 23.58 11.15 -14.87
C ASP A 112 23.87 9.82 -15.58
N ALA A 113 24.26 8.80 -14.82
CA ALA A 113 24.55 7.48 -15.36
C ALA A 113 23.29 6.63 -15.61
N LEU A 114 22.13 6.96 -15.03
CA LEU A 114 20.86 6.32 -15.39
C LEU A 114 20.51 6.56 -16.86
N GLU A 115 20.79 7.75 -17.40
CA GLU A 115 20.54 8.10 -18.81
C GLU A 115 21.38 7.27 -19.80
N LYS A 116 22.43 6.61 -19.30
CA LYS A 116 23.32 5.75 -20.10
C LYS A 116 22.96 4.26 -20.01
N VAL A 117 21.89 3.93 -19.29
CA VAL A 117 21.32 2.58 -19.27
C VAL A 117 20.25 2.51 -20.34
N GLU A 118 20.42 1.61 -21.30
CA GLU A 118 19.49 1.40 -22.41
C GLU A 118 18.68 0.13 -22.15
N ILE A 119 17.35 0.25 -22.22
CA ILE A 119 16.44 -0.89 -22.04
C ILE A 119 15.47 -0.92 -23.21
N ASP A 120 15.47 -2.06 -23.92
CA ASP A 120 14.53 -2.32 -24.99
C ASP A 120 13.27 -2.95 -24.39
N TYR A 121 12.14 -2.28 -24.57
CA TYR A 121 10.83 -2.73 -24.11
C TYR A 121 9.95 -3.17 -25.28
N ASP A 122 9.16 -4.22 -25.06
CA ASP A 122 8.06 -4.62 -25.93
C ASP A 122 6.72 -4.33 -25.19
N PRO A 123 6.04 -3.21 -25.48
CA PRO A 123 4.82 -2.80 -24.78
C PRO A 123 3.72 -3.85 -24.84
N LEU A 124 3.03 -4.04 -23.72
CA LEU A 124 1.92 -4.98 -23.58
C LEU A 124 0.60 -4.24 -23.36
N PRO A 125 -0.55 -4.88 -23.63
CA PRO A 125 -1.85 -4.32 -23.28
C PRO A 125 -1.94 -3.96 -21.79
N VAL A 126 -2.56 -2.83 -21.50
CA VAL A 126 -2.61 -2.20 -20.17
C VAL A 126 -4.04 -2.16 -19.66
N VAL A 127 -4.26 -2.43 -18.38
CA VAL A 127 -5.52 -2.18 -17.68
C VAL A 127 -5.33 -1.17 -16.55
N VAL A 128 -6.00 -0.02 -16.65
CA VAL A 128 -5.94 1.04 -15.62
C VAL A 128 -7.28 1.29 -14.93
N TYR A 129 -8.41 0.85 -15.46
CA TYR A 129 -9.69 1.08 -14.81
C TYR A 129 -10.11 -0.16 -14.01
N PRO A 130 -10.49 -0.04 -12.73
CA PRO A 130 -10.74 -1.20 -11.88
C PRO A 130 -11.87 -2.11 -12.40
N GLU A 131 -12.92 -1.52 -12.98
CA GLU A 131 -14.01 -2.27 -13.61
C GLU A 131 -13.53 -3.07 -14.83
N LYS A 132 -12.63 -2.47 -15.63
CA LYS A 132 -12.03 -3.13 -16.80
C LYS A 132 -11.15 -4.31 -16.43
N SER A 133 -10.56 -4.30 -15.23
CA SER A 133 -9.80 -5.45 -14.71
C SER A 133 -10.66 -6.71 -14.54
N LEU A 134 -11.98 -6.59 -14.41
CA LEU A 134 -12.90 -7.71 -14.22
C LEU A 134 -13.47 -8.28 -15.54
N GLU A 135 -13.16 -7.69 -16.70
CA GLU A 135 -13.62 -8.18 -18.00
C GLU A 135 -12.94 -9.51 -18.35
N GLN A 136 -13.70 -10.48 -18.86
CA GLN A 136 -13.20 -11.86 -19.11
C GLN A 136 -12.07 -11.94 -20.14
N GLU A 137 -12.09 -11.04 -21.14
CA GLU A 137 -11.12 -11.01 -22.26
C GLU A 137 -10.23 -9.75 -22.21
N GLY A 138 -10.13 -9.12 -21.03
CA GLY A 138 -9.32 -7.91 -20.84
C GLY A 138 -7.82 -8.16 -20.70
N PRO A 139 -6.99 -7.09 -20.74
CA PRO A 139 -5.57 -7.19 -20.41
C PRO A 139 -5.34 -7.78 -19.01
N ILE A 140 -4.35 -8.67 -18.90
CA ILE A 140 -3.98 -9.30 -17.63
C ILE A 140 -2.70 -8.69 -17.07
N VAL A 141 -2.65 -8.44 -15.76
CA VAL A 141 -1.46 -7.90 -15.08
C VAL A 141 -0.49 -9.02 -14.72
N HIS A 142 -1.03 -10.18 -14.30
CA HIS A 142 -0.27 -11.35 -13.90
C HIS A 142 -0.79 -12.61 -14.60
N GLU A 143 0.10 -13.36 -15.23
CA GLU A 143 -0.25 -14.61 -15.91
C GLU A 143 -0.84 -15.67 -14.96
N SER A 144 -0.41 -15.67 -13.69
CA SER A 144 -0.95 -16.53 -12.63
C SER A 144 -2.36 -16.12 -12.17
N ILE A 145 -2.83 -14.93 -12.57
CA ILE A 145 -4.11 -14.34 -12.15
C ILE A 145 -4.83 -13.73 -13.36
N ARG A 146 -5.28 -14.61 -14.26
CA ARG A 146 -5.88 -14.22 -15.56
C ARG A 146 -7.16 -13.39 -15.49
N ASN A 147 -7.87 -13.36 -14.36
CA ASN A 147 -9.07 -12.53 -14.18
C ASN A 147 -8.79 -11.25 -13.37
N ASN A 148 -7.51 -10.93 -13.12
CA ASN A 148 -7.03 -9.83 -12.28
C ASN A 148 -7.63 -9.74 -10.86
N LEU A 149 -8.40 -10.74 -10.40
CA LEU A 149 -9.06 -10.72 -9.10
C LEU A 149 -8.07 -11.18 -8.03
N ALA A 150 -7.55 -10.22 -7.27
CA ALA A 150 -6.64 -10.48 -6.14
C ALA A 150 -7.39 -11.11 -4.97
N ALA A 151 -8.58 -10.61 -4.64
CA ALA A 151 -9.41 -11.18 -3.60
C ALA A 151 -10.89 -10.83 -3.80
N HIS A 152 -11.76 -11.69 -3.31
CA HIS A 152 -13.19 -11.42 -3.14
C HIS A 152 -13.54 -11.57 -1.65
N LEU A 153 -14.04 -10.50 -1.05
CA LEU A 153 -14.47 -10.44 0.35
C LEU A 153 -15.97 -10.23 0.41
N SER A 154 -16.63 -10.88 1.36
CA SER A 154 -18.07 -10.74 1.59
C SER A 154 -18.38 -10.75 3.10
N GLN A 155 -19.31 -9.88 3.52
CA GLN A 155 -19.84 -9.80 4.88
C GLN A 155 -21.35 -9.60 4.81
N SER A 156 -22.09 -10.41 5.56
CA SER A 156 -23.55 -10.31 5.60
C SER A 156 -24.13 -10.60 6.98
N SER A 157 -25.28 -10.00 7.25
CA SER A 157 -26.10 -10.24 8.43
C SER A 157 -27.57 -10.00 8.11
N GLY A 158 -28.47 -10.75 8.74
CA GLY A 158 -29.91 -10.61 8.58
C GLY A 158 -30.45 -11.01 7.20
N ASP A 159 -31.67 -10.57 6.88
CA ASP A 159 -32.34 -10.79 5.59
C ASP A 159 -32.48 -9.46 4.85
N VAL A 160 -31.50 -9.17 3.99
CA VAL A 160 -31.44 -7.92 3.22
C VAL A 160 -32.60 -7.83 2.23
N GLU A 161 -32.97 -8.92 1.56
CA GLU A 161 -34.02 -8.90 0.55
C GLU A 161 -35.39 -8.59 1.19
N GLN A 162 -35.68 -9.21 2.33
CA GLN A 162 -36.91 -8.94 3.07
C GLN A 162 -36.95 -7.49 3.57
N ALA A 163 -35.85 -7.00 4.15
CA ALA A 163 -35.77 -5.64 4.66
C ALA A 163 -35.88 -4.58 3.56
N MET A 164 -35.30 -4.83 2.37
CA MET A 164 -35.45 -3.98 1.19
C MET A 164 -36.91 -3.93 0.71
N LYS A 165 -37.64 -5.05 0.72
CA LYS A 165 -39.08 -5.10 0.36
C LYS A 165 -39.98 -4.37 1.36
N GLN A 166 -39.58 -4.30 2.63
CA GLN A 166 -40.31 -3.60 3.69
C GLN A 166 -39.98 -2.11 3.78
N ALA A 167 -39.02 -1.63 2.98
CA ALA A 167 -38.59 -0.25 3.02
C ALA A 167 -39.63 0.67 2.38
N ASP A 168 -39.88 1.81 3.03
CA ASP A 168 -40.68 2.87 2.42
C ASP A 168 -39.87 3.69 1.42
N LEU A 169 -38.54 3.72 1.60
CA LEU A 169 -37.59 4.38 0.73
C LEU A 169 -36.34 3.51 0.57
N VAL A 170 -35.84 3.39 -0.67
CA VAL A 170 -34.51 2.82 -0.95
C VAL A 170 -33.72 3.83 -1.76
N VAL A 171 -32.66 4.35 -1.16
CA VAL A 171 -31.71 5.24 -1.86
C VAL A 171 -30.62 4.38 -2.49
N ARG A 172 -30.30 4.65 -3.76
CA ARG A 172 -29.25 3.95 -4.51
C ARG A 172 -28.28 4.96 -5.07
N GLU A 173 -26.99 4.75 -4.82
CA GLU A 173 -25.95 5.67 -5.27
C GLU A 173 -24.71 4.92 -5.72
N ARG A 174 -24.01 5.55 -6.67
CA ARG A 174 -22.70 5.09 -7.14
C ARG A 174 -21.66 6.18 -6.86
N PHE A 175 -20.67 5.86 -6.04
CA PHE A 175 -19.58 6.77 -5.69
C PHE A 175 -18.27 6.27 -6.29
N PHE A 176 -17.53 7.20 -6.90
CA PHE A 176 -16.15 6.97 -7.33
C PHE A 176 -15.22 7.85 -6.50
N LEU A 177 -14.29 7.21 -5.80
CA LEU A 177 -13.25 7.90 -5.05
C LEU A 177 -11.95 7.81 -5.84
N GLN A 178 -11.34 8.97 -6.09
CA GLN A 178 -10.12 9.07 -6.87
C GLN A 178 -8.92 8.55 -6.09
N ARG A 179 -7.92 8.09 -6.84
CA ARG A 179 -6.62 7.69 -6.31
C ARG A 179 -5.87 8.88 -5.71
N GLY A 180 -5.20 8.66 -4.59
CA GLY A 180 -4.35 9.66 -3.95
C GLY A 180 -3.12 9.04 -3.29
N SER A 181 -2.13 9.88 -2.98
CA SER A 181 -0.86 9.46 -2.37
C SER A 181 -0.59 10.22 -1.07
N GLY A 182 0.10 9.60 -0.11
CA GLY A 182 0.55 10.27 1.11
C GLY A 182 1.80 11.11 0.90
N GLN A 183 1.63 12.41 0.67
CA GLN A 183 2.74 13.32 0.37
C GLN A 183 3.42 13.86 1.63
N SER A 184 4.29 13.05 2.26
CA SER A 184 5.19 13.55 3.32
C SER A 184 6.17 14.57 2.77
N VAL A 185 6.50 15.62 3.54
CA VAL A 185 7.48 16.65 3.11
C VAL A 185 8.86 16.05 2.91
N GLU A 186 9.29 15.18 3.82
CA GLU A 186 10.46 14.31 3.60
C GLU A 186 10.03 13.12 2.72
N GLY A 187 10.76 12.86 1.62
CA GLY A 187 10.61 11.63 0.85
C GLY A 187 11.01 10.37 1.65
N ARG A 188 10.97 9.20 1.03
CA ARG A 188 11.60 7.98 1.55
C ARG A 188 13.10 8.12 1.44
N ALA A 189 13.78 7.62 2.46
CA ALA A 189 15.23 7.65 2.54
C ALA A 189 15.71 6.45 3.35
N ILE A 190 16.79 5.84 2.88
CA ILE A 190 17.47 4.74 3.56
C ILE A 190 18.98 4.85 3.37
N LEU A 191 19.70 4.58 4.44
CA LEU A 191 21.15 4.45 4.46
C LEU A 191 21.47 3.11 5.13
N ALA A 192 22.32 2.30 4.52
CA ALA A 192 22.77 1.05 5.11
C ALA A 192 24.29 0.97 5.11
N GLY A 193 24.85 0.39 6.18
CA GLY A 193 26.23 -0.04 6.28
C GLY A 193 26.30 -1.51 6.66
N TYR A 194 27.02 -2.30 5.89
CA TYR A 194 27.40 -3.67 6.24
C TYR A 194 28.83 -3.69 6.81
N GLU A 195 29.03 -4.35 7.95
CA GLU A 195 30.34 -4.57 8.56
C GLU A 195 30.77 -6.04 8.33
N PRO A 196 31.68 -6.31 7.38
CA PRO A 196 32.08 -7.67 7.02
C PRO A 196 32.74 -8.44 8.17
N ARG A 197 33.41 -7.76 9.11
CA ARG A 197 34.16 -8.43 10.19
C ARG A 197 33.27 -9.17 11.18
N ILE A 198 32.07 -8.65 11.43
CA ILE A 198 31.10 -9.25 12.36
C ILE A 198 29.82 -9.72 11.66
N GLY A 199 29.71 -9.44 10.36
CA GLY A 199 28.62 -9.86 9.49
C GLY A 199 27.28 -9.22 9.86
N THR A 200 27.28 -7.93 10.23
CA THR A 200 26.07 -7.22 10.66
C THR A 200 25.74 -6.05 9.75
N PHE A 201 24.46 -5.71 9.71
CA PHE A 201 23.91 -4.55 9.00
C PHE A 201 23.44 -3.51 10.01
N THR A 202 23.81 -2.26 9.78
CA THR A 202 23.15 -1.10 10.39
C THR A 202 22.40 -0.35 9.31
N VAL A 203 21.09 -0.14 9.50
CA VAL A 203 20.18 0.44 8.52
C VAL A 203 19.46 1.62 9.16
N TRP A 204 19.74 2.83 8.69
CA TRP A 204 18.97 4.03 9.02
C TRP A 204 17.87 4.22 7.98
N ALA A 205 16.61 4.17 8.40
CA ALA A 205 15.47 4.24 7.49
C ALA A 205 14.41 5.22 7.99
N ALA A 206 13.87 6.02 7.06
CA ALA A 206 12.71 6.85 7.30
C ALA A 206 11.47 5.97 7.23
N THR A 207 11.25 5.14 8.25
CA THR A 207 10.21 4.10 8.28
C THR A 207 9.30 4.22 9.49
N GLN A 208 8.06 3.76 9.33
CA GLN A 208 7.07 3.61 10.41
C GLN A 208 7.07 2.19 11.00
N ALA A 209 7.82 1.25 10.43
CA ALA A 209 7.78 -0.17 10.79
C ALA A 209 9.19 -0.79 10.89
N PRO A 210 10.07 -0.33 11.81
CA PRO A 210 11.45 -0.79 11.89
C PRO A 210 11.60 -2.28 12.18
N HIS A 211 10.79 -2.83 13.09
CA HIS A 211 10.81 -4.27 13.39
C HIS A 211 10.38 -5.12 12.19
N LEU A 212 9.47 -4.60 11.36
CA LEU A 212 9.12 -5.28 10.14
C LEU A 212 10.29 -5.29 9.15
N HIS A 213 10.95 -4.16 8.95
CA HIS A 213 12.14 -4.08 8.09
C HIS A 213 13.23 -5.04 8.55
N ARG A 214 13.47 -5.11 9.87
CA ARG A 214 14.44 -6.04 10.46
C ARG A 214 14.14 -7.50 10.09
N ARG A 215 12.89 -7.94 10.28
CA ARG A 215 12.42 -9.30 9.95
C ARG A 215 12.54 -9.60 8.46
N MET A 216 12.06 -8.69 7.62
CA MET A 216 12.09 -8.84 6.16
C MET A 216 13.53 -8.95 5.65
N LEU A 217 14.44 -8.10 6.14
CA LEU A 217 15.85 -8.15 5.75
C LEU A 217 16.52 -9.43 6.22
N ALA A 218 16.28 -9.87 7.46
CA ALA A 218 16.82 -11.12 7.99
C ALA A 218 16.39 -12.33 7.13
N GLU A 219 15.11 -12.41 6.77
CA GLU A 219 14.58 -13.46 5.88
C GLU A 219 15.21 -13.37 4.47
N LEU A 220 15.28 -12.17 3.90
CA LEU A 220 15.81 -11.98 2.55
C LEU A 220 17.31 -12.29 2.45
N PHE A 221 18.10 -11.95 3.48
CA PHE A 221 19.52 -12.30 3.59
C PHE A 221 19.77 -13.71 4.16
N SER A 222 18.72 -14.41 4.61
CA SER A 222 18.83 -15.72 5.26
C SER A 222 19.80 -15.71 6.45
N CYS A 223 19.69 -14.69 7.29
CA CYS A 223 20.47 -14.53 8.52
C CYS A 223 19.55 -14.33 9.73
N GLY A 224 20.12 -14.37 10.95
CA GLY A 224 19.38 -14.08 12.16
C GLY A 224 19.04 -12.59 12.31
N GLU A 225 17.91 -12.26 12.94
CA GLU A 225 17.48 -10.88 13.18
C GLU A 225 18.50 -10.06 13.98
N GLU A 226 19.29 -10.71 14.84
CA GLU A 226 20.37 -10.10 15.61
C GLU A 226 21.50 -9.55 14.74
N LYS A 227 21.59 -9.98 13.47
CA LYS A 227 22.53 -9.43 12.49
C LYS A 227 22.04 -8.12 11.86
N ILE A 228 20.79 -7.73 12.08
CA ILE A 228 20.18 -6.55 11.45
C ILE A 228 19.77 -5.54 12.53
N HIS A 229 20.38 -4.35 12.50
CA HIS A 229 19.98 -3.23 13.35
C HIS A 229 19.32 -2.14 12.51
N VAL A 230 18.01 -1.96 12.68
CA VAL A 230 17.25 -0.88 12.02
C VAL A 230 17.05 0.29 12.98
N ILE A 231 17.55 1.47 12.60
CA ILE A 231 17.48 2.71 13.35
C ILE A 231 16.50 3.65 12.63
N VAL A 232 15.53 4.19 13.37
CA VAL A 232 14.61 5.22 12.88
C VAL A 232 15.01 6.54 13.51
N PRO A 233 15.58 7.48 12.74
CA PRO A 233 15.89 8.80 13.24
C PRO A 233 14.62 9.67 13.19
N ASP A 234 14.73 11.00 13.09
CA ASP A 234 13.55 11.81 12.80
C ASP A 234 12.95 11.47 11.43
N VAL A 235 11.63 11.55 11.34
CA VAL A 235 10.88 11.29 10.11
C VAL A 235 9.98 12.48 9.81
N GLY A 236 10.19 13.11 8.66
CA GLY A 236 9.48 14.29 8.18
C GLY A 236 8.09 13.97 7.63
N GLY A 237 7.29 13.25 8.43
CA GLY A 237 5.99 12.71 8.06
C GLY A 237 6.09 11.36 7.35
N GLY A 238 5.08 10.51 7.58
CA GLY A 238 4.99 9.19 6.95
C GLY A 238 3.60 8.86 6.42
N PHE A 239 2.56 9.17 7.20
CA PHE A 239 1.14 9.08 6.80
C PHE A 239 0.65 7.72 6.29
N GLY A 240 1.45 6.65 6.42
CA GLY A 240 1.13 5.30 5.96
C GLY A 240 2.15 4.76 4.95
N PRO A 241 2.48 5.47 3.85
CA PRO A 241 3.44 4.98 2.85
C PRO A 241 4.81 4.55 3.39
N LYS A 242 5.34 5.20 4.45
CA LYS A 242 6.61 4.80 5.09
C LYS A 242 6.49 3.56 6.00
N GLY A 243 5.33 2.92 6.08
CA GLY A 243 5.11 1.64 6.76
C GLY A 243 5.21 0.40 5.84
N ILE A 244 5.40 0.60 4.54
CA ILE A 244 5.56 -0.48 3.55
C ILE A 244 7.04 -0.83 3.41
N PHE A 245 7.33 -2.09 3.09
CA PHE A 245 8.66 -2.54 2.68
C PHE A 245 8.78 -2.50 1.15
N TYR A 246 9.67 -1.67 0.63
CA TYR A 246 9.87 -1.39 -0.78
C TYR A 246 11.11 -2.06 -1.36
N PRO A 247 11.23 -2.11 -2.70
CA PRO A 247 12.46 -2.53 -3.36
C PRO A 247 13.73 -1.87 -2.83
N GLU A 248 13.69 -0.55 -2.59
CA GLU A 248 14.85 0.21 -2.12
C GLU A 248 15.27 -0.16 -0.69
N ASP A 249 14.32 -0.61 0.15
CA ASP A 249 14.59 -1.07 1.51
C ASP A 249 15.44 -2.33 1.54
N PHE A 250 15.38 -3.15 0.48
CA PHE A 250 16.28 -4.29 0.28
C PHE A 250 17.54 -3.92 -0.50
N LEU A 251 17.40 -3.17 -1.60
CA LEU A 251 18.50 -2.86 -2.52
C LEU A 251 19.64 -2.10 -1.84
N VAL A 252 19.34 -1.17 -0.93
CA VAL A 252 20.38 -0.38 -0.26
C VAL A 252 21.24 -1.23 0.70
N PRO A 253 20.67 -2.00 1.64
CA PRO A 253 21.44 -2.98 2.41
C PRO A 253 22.20 -3.97 1.52
N TYR A 254 21.56 -4.46 0.45
CA TYR A 254 22.19 -5.42 -0.46
C TYR A 254 23.42 -4.84 -1.15
N LEU A 255 23.32 -3.62 -1.68
CA LEU A 255 24.45 -2.93 -2.32
C LEU A 255 25.55 -2.62 -1.31
N SER A 256 25.18 -2.27 -0.06
CA SER A 256 26.17 -2.07 1.00
C SER A 256 26.94 -3.35 1.31
N TYR A 257 26.25 -4.48 1.38
CA TYR A 257 26.84 -5.81 1.50
C TYR A 257 27.77 -6.15 0.32
N ARG A 258 27.31 -5.91 -0.91
CA ARG A 258 28.06 -6.24 -2.13
C ARG A 258 29.30 -5.37 -2.35
N LEU A 259 29.26 -4.11 -1.92
CA LEU A 259 30.32 -3.14 -2.16
C LEU A 259 31.22 -2.91 -0.94
N SER A 260 30.87 -3.46 0.22
CA SER A 260 31.54 -3.20 1.50
C SER A 260 31.70 -1.70 1.79
N ARG A 261 30.67 -0.92 1.45
CA ARG A 261 30.61 0.54 1.64
C ARG A 261 29.22 0.94 2.13
N PRO A 262 29.08 2.01 2.93
CA PRO A 262 27.77 2.53 3.25
C PRO A 262 27.07 3.05 1.98
N VAL A 263 25.82 2.66 1.76
CA VAL A 263 25.03 3.08 0.60
C VAL A 263 23.85 3.92 1.09
N LYS A 264 23.68 5.11 0.52
CA LYS A 264 22.53 5.98 0.76
C LYS A 264 21.64 6.05 -0.48
N TRP A 265 20.34 6.04 -0.26
CA TRP A 265 19.34 6.43 -1.24
C TRP A 265 18.33 7.36 -0.60
N VAL A 266 17.99 8.43 -1.32
CA VAL A 266 16.98 9.41 -0.95
C VAL A 266 16.22 9.74 -2.22
N GLU A 267 14.92 9.45 -2.21
CA GLU A 267 14.10 9.71 -3.39
C GLU A 267 13.83 11.21 -3.57
N ASP A 268 13.64 11.63 -4.81
CA ASP A 268 13.05 12.94 -5.08
C ASP A 268 11.52 12.92 -5.03
N ARG A 269 10.91 14.11 -5.19
CA ARG A 269 9.45 14.24 -5.15
C ARG A 269 8.75 13.50 -6.31
N ARG A 270 9.36 13.47 -7.50
CA ARG A 270 8.81 12.79 -8.67
C ARG A 270 8.83 11.27 -8.45
N GLU A 271 9.93 10.72 -7.97
CA GLU A 271 10.04 9.32 -7.57
C GLU A 271 9.02 8.95 -6.51
N HIS A 272 8.82 9.80 -5.48
CA HIS A 272 7.81 9.56 -4.46
C HIS A 272 6.41 9.43 -5.07
N PHE A 273 6.02 10.34 -5.98
CA PHE A 273 4.73 10.27 -6.69
C PHE A 273 4.60 9.01 -7.55
N LEU A 274 5.67 8.60 -8.24
CA LEU A 274 5.66 7.47 -9.18
C LEU A 274 5.72 6.09 -8.51
N SER A 275 6.36 5.99 -7.34
CA SER A 275 6.78 4.69 -6.80
C SER A 275 6.40 4.41 -5.34
N SER A 276 6.02 5.44 -4.57
CA SER A 276 5.42 5.19 -3.26
C SER A 276 4.00 4.66 -3.42
N VAL A 277 3.53 3.87 -2.45
CA VAL A 277 2.17 3.33 -2.52
C VAL A 277 1.12 4.44 -2.54
N HIS A 278 0.05 4.21 -3.28
CA HIS A 278 -1.13 5.10 -3.29
C HIS A 278 -2.26 4.48 -2.47
N GLU A 279 -3.41 5.13 -2.39
CA GLU A 279 -4.65 4.55 -1.88
C GLU A 279 -5.87 5.26 -2.50
N ARG A 280 -7.04 5.09 -1.89
CA ARG A 280 -8.32 5.78 -2.12
C ARG A 280 -9.13 5.35 -3.32
N GLU A 281 -8.51 4.84 -4.36
CA GLU A 281 -9.22 4.46 -5.59
C GLU A 281 -10.20 3.29 -5.38
N GLN A 282 -11.49 3.63 -5.27
CA GLN A 282 -12.56 2.69 -5.00
C GLN A 282 -13.84 3.12 -5.74
N ILE A 283 -14.58 2.13 -6.25
CA ILE A 283 -15.92 2.30 -6.81
C ILE A 283 -16.89 1.63 -5.86
N HIS A 284 -17.91 2.35 -5.42
CA HIS A 284 -18.93 1.86 -4.51
C HIS A 284 -20.30 1.98 -5.14
N GLU A 285 -21.02 0.87 -5.21
CA GLU A 285 -22.44 0.82 -5.53
C GLU A 285 -23.16 0.45 -4.24
N VAL A 286 -23.97 1.35 -3.71
CA VAL A 286 -24.58 1.21 -2.38
C VAL A 286 -26.08 1.48 -2.41
N GLU A 287 -26.80 0.73 -1.58
CA GLU A 287 -28.23 0.87 -1.37
C GLU A 287 -28.52 0.99 0.14
N LEU A 288 -29.32 1.97 0.54
CA LEU A 288 -29.80 2.16 1.91
C LEU A 288 -31.33 2.12 1.93
N ALA A 289 -31.88 1.09 2.58
CA ALA A 289 -33.31 0.91 2.81
C ALA A 289 -33.72 1.51 4.15
N LEU A 290 -34.78 2.33 4.14
CA LEU A 290 -35.26 3.05 5.30
C LEU A 290 -36.80 3.11 5.35
N ARG A 291 -37.35 3.31 6.54
CA ARG A 291 -38.76 3.67 6.74
C ARG A 291 -38.99 5.16 6.51
N LYS A 292 -40.26 5.57 6.34
CA LYS A 292 -40.65 6.99 6.23
C LYS A 292 -40.18 7.82 7.42
N ASP A 293 -40.07 7.20 8.58
CA ASP A 293 -39.61 7.86 9.81
C ASP A 293 -38.07 7.99 9.90
N GLY A 294 -37.32 7.54 8.89
CA GLY A 294 -35.86 7.60 8.85
C GLY A 294 -35.15 6.40 9.48
N THR A 295 -35.86 5.39 10.00
CA THR A 295 -35.22 4.18 10.56
C THR A 295 -34.53 3.35 9.47
N PHE A 296 -33.25 3.02 9.66
CA PHE A 296 -32.47 2.19 8.73
C PHE A 296 -32.86 0.72 8.88
N LEU A 297 -33.14 0.06 7.75
CA LEU A 297 -33.57 -1.33 7.69
C LEU A 297 -32.49 -2.23 7.12
N ALA A 298 -31.88 -1.81 6.01
CA ALA A 298 -30.82 -2.58 5.37
C ALA A 298 -29.80 -1.73 4.63
N PHE A 299 -28.60 -2.26 4.50
CA PHE A 299 -27.52 -1.69 3.68
C PHE A 299 -26.94 -2.75 2.75
N ARG A 300 -26.97 -2.50 1.44
CA ARG A 300 -26.28 -3.34 0.45
C ARG A 300 -25.13 -2.56 -0.16
N GLY A 301 -23.99 -3.19 -0.37
CA GLY A 301 -22.83 -2.53 -0.96
C GLY A 301 -21.95 -3.47 -1.77
N HIS A 302 -21.62 -3.06 -2.99
CA HIS A 302 -20.61 -3.70 -3.82
C HIS A 302 -19.47 -2.71 -4.05
N VAL A 303 -18.24 -3.14 -3.74
CA VAL A 303 -17.05 -2.30 -3.81
C VAL A 303 -16.04 -2.93 -4.76
N ILE A 304 -15.47 -2.13 -5.65
CA ILE A 304 -14.28 -2.51 -6.43
C ILE A 304 -13.10 -1.68 -5.91
N VAL A 305 -12.02 -2.34 -5.52
CA VAL A 305 -10.81 -1.70 -4.98
C VAL A 305 -9.64 -1.96 -5.93
N ASP A 306 -9.07 -0.89 -6.48
CA ASP A 306 -7.85 -0.96 -7.31
C ASP A 306 -6.64 -1.24 -6.42
N MET A 307 -6.02 -2.40 -6.52
CA MET A 307 -4.85 -2.76 -5.72
C MET A 307 -3.52 -2.30 -6.34
N GLY A 308 -3.54 -1.81 -7.58
CA GLY A 308 -2.33 -1.63 -8.39
C GLY A 308 -1.73 -2.97 -8.84
N ALA A 309 -0.45 -2.95 -9.19
CA ALA A 309 0.22 -4.08 -9.80
C ALA A 309 0.62 -5.18 -8.80
N TYR A 310 0.70 -4.88 -7.50
CA TYR A 310 1.14 -5.84 -6.49
C TYR A 310 0.42 -5.61 -5.16
N VAL A 311 0.54 -6.57 -4.24
CA VAL A 311 -0.08 -6.49 -2.89
C VAL A 311 0.96 -6.67 -1.78
N PRO A 312 1.92 -5.73 -1.59
CA PRO A 312 3.00 -5.89 -0.62
C PRO A 312 2.46 -6.08 0.81
N TRP A 313 1.38 -5.37 1.17
CA TRP A 313 0.74 -5.52 2.48
C TRP A 313 -0.33 -6.61 2.53
N GLY A 314 -0.91 -6.99 1.39
CA GLY A 314 -2.13 -7.80 1.31
C GLY A 314 -3.40 -6.95 1.17
N ILE A 315 -4.51 -7.41 1.76
CA ILE A 315 -5.86 -6.86 1.51
C ILE A 315 -6.43 -6.03 2.66
N ILE A 316 -5.57 -5.35 3.43
CA ILE A 316 -6.04 -4.57 4.59
C ILE A 316 -6.99 -3.43 4.19
N VAL A 317 -6.72 -2.75 3.06
CA VAL A 317 -7.53 -1.62 2.58
C VAL A 317 -8.98 -2.05 2.25
N PRO A 318 -9.23 -3.06 1.39
CA PRO A 318 -10.59 -3.52 1.13
C PRO A 318 -11.26 -4.09 2.40
N SER A 319 -10.55 -4.83 3.26
CA SER A 319 -11.10 -5.34 4.52
C SER A 319 -11.56 -4.22 5.46
N VAL A 320 -10.73 -3.19 5.64
CA VAL A 320 -11.06 -2.03 6.47
C VAL A 320 -12.23 -1.25 5.87
N THR A 321 -12.27 -1.10 4.55
CA THR A 321 -13.40 -0.47 3.83
C THR A 321 -14.72 -1.17 4.17
N LEU A 322 -14.81 -2.48 3.95
CA LEU A 322 -16.03 -3.24 4.22
C LEU A 322 -16.46 -3.15 5.69
N SER A 323 -15.52 -3.34 6.61
CA SER A 323 -15.83 -3.31 8.05
C SER A 323 -16.27 -1.93 8.57
N SER A 324 -16.13 -0.88 7.76
CA SER A 324 -16.44 0.51 8.14
C SER A 324 -17.66 1.08 7.41
N LEU A 325 -18.21 0.40 6.39
CA LEU A 325 -19.33 0.90 5.57
C LEU A 325 -20.65 1.04 6.31
N LEU A 326 -20.84 0.35 7.43
CA LEU A 326 -22.05 0.53 8.25
C LEU A 326 -21.98 1.81 9.10
N GLY A 327 -20.80 2.44 9.18
CA GLY A 327 -20.59 3.62 10.01
C GLY A 327 -20.93 3.37 11.48
N PRO A 328 -21.30 4.43 12.22
CA PRO A 328 -21.75 4.32 13.61
C PRO A 328 -23.24 3.93 13.75
N TYR A 329 -23.86 3.43 12.69
CA TYR A 329 -25.31 3.23 12.63
C TYR A 329 -25.73 1.80 12.95
N ARG A 330 -26.90 1.66 13.57
CA ARG A 330 -27.59 0.40 13.79
C ARG A 330 -28.30 -0.02 12.51
N ILE A 331 -27.67 -0.92 11.76
CA ILE A 331 -28.21 -1.49 10.52
C ILE A 331 -28.32 -3.01 10.71
N PRO A 332 -29.53 -3.55 10.93
CA PRO A 332 -29.69 -4.96 11.31
C PRO A 332 -29.49 -5.94 10.15
N ASN A 333 -29.72 -5.52 8.91
CA ASN A 333 -29.57 -6.36 7.73
C ASN A 333 -28.54 -5.74 6.78
N PHE A 334 -27.51 -6.47 6.40
CA PHE A 334 -26.56 -5.97 5.41
C PHE A 334 -25.96 -7.08 4.56
N HIS A 335 -25.55 -6.71 3.35
CA HIS A 335 -24.76 -7.53 2.43
C HIS A 335 -23.72 -6.64 1.77
N LEU A 336 -22.46 -6.90 2.08
CA LEU A 336 -21.32 -6.08 1.67
C LEU A 336 -20.30 -6.97 0.96
N GLU A 337 -19.88 -6.58 -0.23
CA GLU A 337 -18.86 -7.29 -1.01
C GLU A 337 -17.76 -6.34 -1.48
N ALA A 338 -16.52 -6.82 -1.48
CA ALA A 338 -15.39 -6.12 -2.10
C ALA A 338 -14.64 -7.06 -3.04
N LYS A 339 -14.47 -6.62 -4.29
CA LYS A 339 -13.55 -7.20 -5.27
C LYS A 339 -12.29 -6.36 -5.30
N ALA A 340 -11.18 -6.94 -4.84
CA ALA A 340 -9.86 -6.35 -4.94
C ALA A 340 -9.22 -6.78 -6.26
N VAL A 341 -8.86 -5.83 -7.12
CA VAL A 341 -8.41 -6.11 -8.50
C VAL A 341 -7.01 -5.57 -8.76
N TYR A 342 -6.23 -6.30 -9.56
CA TYR A 342 -4.95 -5.83 -10.07
C TYR A 342 -5.17 -4.84 -11.23
N SER A 343 -4.29 -3.84 -11.31
CA SER A 343 -4.20 -2.88 -12.41
C SER A 343 -2.74 -2.53 -12.70
N ASN A 344 -2.46 -1.93 -13.85
CA ASN A 344 -1.12 -1.48 -14.24
C ASN A 344 -0.75 -0.12 -13.62
N LYS A 345 -0.92 -0.01 -12.30
CA LYS A 345 -0.57 1.17 -11.49
C LYS A 345 0.36 0.75 -10.35
N VAL A 346 1.04 1.70 -9.72
CA VAL A 346 1.81 1.45 -8.49
C VAL A 346 0.94 0.69 -7.47
N PRO A 347 1.48 -0.16 -6.59
CA PRO A 347 0.66 -0.81 -5.56
C PRO A 347 -0.07 0.19 -4.67
N ILE A 348 -1.23 -0.21 -4.13
CA ILE A 348 -1.81 0.52 -3.01
C ILE A 348 -1.22 0.08 -1.68
N GLY A 349 -1.31 0.95 -0.69
CA GLY A 349 -0.96 0.68 0.69
C GLY A 349 -1.79 1.55 1.61
N GLN A 350 -1.51 1.47 2.91
CA GLN A 350 -2.27 2.26 3.87
C GLN A 350 -1.91 3.74 3.73
N LEU A 351 -2.92 4.61 3.63
CA LEU A 351 -2.81 6.05 3.81
C LEU A 351 -3.80 6.44 4.92
N ARG A 352 -3.32 7.21 5.91
CA ARG A 352 -4.07 7.76 7.07
C ARG A 352 -5.54 7.33 7.16
N GLY A 353 -5.81 6.24 7.90
CA GLY A 353 -7.16 5.64 8.03
C GLY A 353 -7.40 4.38 7.20
N ALA A 354 -6.53 4.05 6.22
CA ALA A 354 -6.73 2.97 5.25
C ALA A 354 -8.13 3.09 4.62
N GLY A 355 -8.88 2.01 4.40
CA GLY A 355 -10.20 2.08 3.76
C GLY A 355 -11.30 2.88 4.50
N ARG A 356 -11.06 3.37 5.72
CA ARG A 356 -12.08 4.06 6.55
C ARG A 356 -12.60 5.35 5.92
N PRO A 357 -11.76 6.31 5.46
CA PRO A 357 -12.26 7.55 4.89
C PRO A 357 -13.18 7.33 3.68
N GLN A 358 -12.89 6.32 2.85
CA GLN A 358 -13.73 5.95 1.70
C GLN A 358 -15.09 5.44 2.17
N ALA A 359 -15.10 4.50 3.12
CA ALA A 359 -16.33 3.99 3.70
C ALA A 359 -17.15 5.10 4.38
N VAL A 360 -16.53 5.93 5.21
CA VAL A 360 -17.21 7.05 5.89
C VAL A 360 -17.79 8.04 4.89
N PHE A 361 -17.04 8.41 3.84
CA PHE A 361 -17.57 9.27 2.79
C PHE A 361 -18.83 8.65 2.18
N VAL A 362 -18.78 7.39 1.75
CA VAL A 362 -19.91 6.71 1.12
C VAL A 362 -21.13 6.65 2.04
N THR A 363 -20.95 6.19 3.28
CA THR A 363 -22.02 6.05 4.27
C THR A 363 -22.64 7.40 4.61
N GLU A 364 -21.84 8.43 4.88
CA GLU A 364 -22.36 9.74 5.25
C GLU A 364 -23.07 10.43 4.07
N ARG A 365 -22.57 10.25 2.84
CA ARG A 365 -23.21 10.80 1.64
C ARG A 365 -24.55 10.15 1.36
N ILE A 366 -24.67 8.82 1.44
CA ILE A 366 -25.97 8.17 1.21
C ILE A 366 -26.99 8.51 2.31
N VAL A 367 -26.53 8.69 3.57
CA VAL A 367 -27.39 9.16 4.67
C VAL A 367 -27.90 10.58 4.42
N ASP A 368 -27.06 11.48 3.92
CA ASP A 368 -27.49 12.84 3.54
C ASP A 368 -28.53 12.84 2.43
N ILE A 369 -28.33 11.99 1.42
CA ILE A 369 -29.25 11.87 0.28
C ILE A 369 -30.59 11.31 0.78
N ALA A 370 -30.58 10.33 1.68
CA ALA A 370 -31.79 9.81 2.32
C ALA A 370 -32.50 10.88 3.14
N ALA A 371 -31.76 11.68 3.93
CA ALA A 371 -32.33 12.79 4.69
C ALA A 371 -33.06 13.79 3.78
N ALA A 372 -32.43 14.17 2.66
CA ALA A 372 -33.00 15.10 1.69
C ALA A 372 -34.27 14.53 1.04
N GLN A 373 -34.29 13.25 0.66
CA GLN A 373 -35.47 12.61 0.06
C GLN A 373 -36.63 12.46 1.04
N LEU A 374 -36.36 12.19 2.32
CA LEU A 374 -37.36 12.16 3.39
C LEU A 374 -37.76 13.56 3.90
N ARG A 375 -37.09 14.62 3.43
CA ARG A 375 -37.19 15.99 3.99
C ARG A 375 -36.98 16.02 5.50
N MET A 376 -36.04 15.19 5.98
CA MET A 376 -35.67 15.08 7.37
C MET A 376 -34.37 15.85 7.63
N ASP A 377 -34.24 16.42 8.83
CA ASP A 377 -33.00 17.04 9.27
C ASP A 377 -31.84 16.01 9.28
N ARG A 378 -30.64 16.47 8.86
CA ARG A 378 -29.46 15.61 8.68
C ARG A 378 -28.93 15.06 9.99
N ASP A 379 -29.11 15.78 11.09
CA ASP A 379 -28.71 15.32 12.42
C ASP A 379 -29.78 14.38 12.98
N ALA A 380 -31.07 14.72 12.79
CA ALA A 380 -32.19 13.90 13.27
C ALA A 380 -32.16 12.46 12.72
N ILE A 381 -31.92 12.29 11.41
CA ILE A 381 -31.83 10.95 10.81
C ILE A 381 -30.63 10.17 11.37
N ARG A 382 -29.51 10.83 11.66
CA ARG A 382 -28.32 10.20 12.23
C ARG A 382 -28.58 9.77 13.67
N PHE A 383 -29.03 10.69 14.52
CA PHE A 383 -29.32 10.43 15.94
C PHE A 383 -30.29 9.27 16.11
N LYS A 384 -31.33 9.17 15.28
CA LYS A 384 -32.28 8.06 15.29
C LYS A 384 -31.60 6.70 15.05
N ASN A 385 -30.55 6.67 14.25
CA ASN A 385 -29.91 5.44 13.80
C ASN A 385 -28.57 5.15 14.48
N LEU A 386 -28.04 6.03 15.34
CA LEU A 386 -26.79 5.75 16.06
C LEU A 386 -26.91 4.51 16.93
N VAL A 387 -25.82 3.75 17.01
CA VAL A 387 -25.63 2.69 18.00
C VAL A 387 -25.79 3.28 19.40
N GLN A 388 -26.69 2.69 20.19
CA GLN A 388 -26.99 3.11 21.56
C GLN A 388 -26.10 2.38 22.58
N PRO A 389 -25.84 2.96 23.77
CA PRO A 389 -25.21 2.23 24.87
C PRO A 389 -25.89 0.88 25.13
N GLY A 390 -25.10 -0.18 25.28
CA GLY A 390 -25.61 -1.54 25.49
C GLY A 390 -26.02 -2.30 24.22
N PHE A 391 -25.93 -1.69 23.03
CA PHE A 391 -26.11 -2.42 21.78
C PHE A 391 -25.01 -3.46 21.59
N VAL A 392 -25.41 -4.71 21.33
CA VAL A 392 -24.52 -5.80 20.95
C VAL A 392 -24.88 -6.19 19.53
N MET A 393 -23.95 -6.02 18.58
CA MET A 393 -24.13 -6.53 17.22
C MET A 393 -24.26 -8.06 17.30
N SER A 394 -25.32 -8.62 16.74
CA SER A 394 -25.76 -10.00 16.98
C SER A 394 -24.64 -11.03 16.74
N ARG A 395 -24.46 -11.98 17.66
CA ARG A 395 -23.60 -13.16 17.42
C ARG A 395 -24.17 -13.96 16.25
N ARG A 396 -23.30 -14.51 15.38
CA ARG A 396 -23.76 -15.53 14.41
C ARG A 396 -24.43 -16.69 15.16
N ARG A 397 -25.44 -17.30 14.54
CA ARG A 397 -26.10 -18.53 15.05
C ARG A 397 -25.14 -19.73 15.19
N ASP A 398 -23.95 -19.67 14.61
CA ASP A 398 -22.91 -20.72 14.65
C ASP A 398 -21.95 -20.61 15.86
N GLY A 399 -22.19 -19.67 16.79
CA GLY A 399 -21.36 -19.46 17.98
C GLY A 399 -20.05 -18.70 17.71
N LYS A 400 -19.75 -18.32 16.45
CA LYS A 400 -18.61 -17.47 16.12
C LYS A 400 -18.99 -16.00 16.26
N ARG A 401 -18.11 -15.20 16.87
CA ARG A 401 -18.36 -13.76 17.13
C ARG A 401 -18.38 -13.00 15.80
N ASP A 402 -19.23 -11.98 15.74
CA ASP A 402 -19.36 -11.08 14.61
C ASP A 402 -18.05 -10.33 14.38
N ILE A 403 -17.50 -10.38 13.16
CA ILE A 403 -16.29 -9.66 12.77
C ILE A 403 -16.74 -8.31 12.21
N THR A 404 -17.20 -7.42 13.07
CA THR A 404 -17.57 -6.05 12.69
C THR A 404 -16.93 -5.06 13.66
N SER A 405 -16.29 -4.04 13.06
CA SER A 405 -15.60 -2.85 13.59
C SER A 405 -14.60 -2.99 14.76
N ALA A 406 -14.91 -3.73 15.83
CA ALA A 406 -14.07 -3.88 17.01
C ALA A 406 -13.00 -4.99 16.88
N TRP A 407 -13.25 -6.05 16.10
CA TRP A 407 -12.30 -7.18 16.00
C TRP A 407 -11.12 -6.96 15.06
N VAL A 408 -11.19 -6.02 14.10
CA VAL A 408 -10.02 -5.70 13.24
C VAL A 408 -8.83 -5.26 14.10
N TRP A 409 -9.09 -4.65 15.27
CA TRP A 409 -8.05 -4.30 16.24
C TRP A 409 -7.54 -5.49 17.07
N LEU A 410 -8.35 -6.51 17.32
CA LEU A 410 -7.99 -7.68 18.15
C LEU A 410 -7.32 -8.83 17.35
N VAL A 411 -7.66 -9.00 16.07
CA VAL A 411 -7.01 -10.03 15.22
C VAL A 411 -5.60 -9.60 14.79
N LEU A 412 -5.34 -8.30 14.63
CA LEU A 412 -4.00 -7.80 14.28
C LEU A 412 -3.00 -7.82 15.44
N LEU A 413 -3.47 -7.94 16.69
CA LEU A 413 -2.61 -7.99 17.89
C LEU A 413 -2.41 -9.42 18.45
N ARG A 414 -3.17 -10.42 18.00
CA ARG A 414 -3.10 -11.81 18.52
C ARG A 414 -2.10 -12.73 17.80
N HIS A 415 -1.23 -12.19 16.94
CA HIS A 415 -0.11 -12.92 16.35
C HIS A 415 1.25 -12.37 16.81
N GLN A 416 1.32 -11.82 18.02
CA GLN A 416 2.56 -11.38 18.67
C GLN A 416 2.77 -11.99 20.07
N ASP A 417 2.14 -13.13 20.36
CA ASP A 417 2.51 -13.97 21.50
C ASP A 417 3.23 -15.24 21.02
#